data_AF-A0AAW4ETH6-F1
#
_entry.id   AF-A0AAW4ETH6-F1
#
_cell.length_a   1.000
_cell.length_b   1.000
_cell.length_c   1.000
_cell.angle_alpha   90.00
_cell.angle_beta   90.00
_cell.angle_gamma   90.00
#
_symmetry.space_group_name_H-M   'P 1'
#
loop_
_entity.id
_entity.type
_entity.pdbx_description
1 polymer ?
#
loop_
_entity_poly.entity_id
_entity_poly.type
_entity_poly.pdbx_seq_one_letter_code
_entity_poly.pdbx_strand_id
1 'polypeptide(L)'
;MVDRRYRKKMLRYWAREEAKADAILDRVLESEWFDYWHTHLDWRGRGNRHPSDRADVAGALLRLLQRAASTGRKDVQCWVSLAEDTGNSALFLHSRNPQGSAWPHPFEGTRWDAEVPEWLAPLLSEGMQAGRWGEGERQVWMVRKRASGDADGTQERQA
;
A
#
# COMPACT_ATOMS: atom_id res chain seq x y z
N MET A 1 6.65 -16.10 21.43
CA MET A 1 6.29 -14.78 21.99
C MET A 1 7.48 -13.84 21.77
N VAL A 2 7.28 -12.69 21.12
CA VAL A 2 8.36 -11.73 20.85
C VAL A 2 8.72 -11.00 22.15
N ASP A 3 10.01 -10.84 22.43
CA ASP A 3 10.48 -10.12 23.61
C ASP A 3 10.00 -8.65 23.62
N ARG A 4 9.56 -8.16 24.78
CA ARG A 4 8.98 -6.81 24.93
C ARG A 4 9.98 -5.71 24.54
N ARG A 5 11.27 -5.90 24.87
CA ARG A 5 12.32 -4.92 24.56
C ARG A 5 12.59 -4.91 23.05
N TYR A 6 12.59 -6.06 22.41
CA TYR A 6 12.63 -6.16 20.95
C TYR A 6 11.44 -5.45 20.31
N ARG A 7 10.20 -5.76 20.72
CA ARG A 7 8.99 -5.15 20.13
C ARG A 7 9.03 -3.63 20.24
N LYS A 8 9.38 -3.10 21.40
CA LYS A 8 9.54 -1.64 21.62
C LYS A 8 10.62 -1.04 20.72
N LYS A 9 11.73 -1.74 20.50
CA LYS A 9 12.81 -1.30 19.60
C LYS A 9 12.30 -1.24 18.16
N MET A 10 11.61 -2.27 17.68
CA MET A 10 11.12 -2.34 16.31
C MET A 10 10.03 -1.32 16.03
N LEU A 11 9.07 -1.12 16.95
CA LEU A 11 8.05 -0.07 16.79
C LEU A 11 8.67 1.33 16.61
N ARG A 12 9.71 1.67 17.39
CA ARG A 12 10.43 2.94 17.22
C ARG A 12 11.22 3.01 15.91
N TYR A 13 11.71 1.88 15.44
CA TYR A 13 12.40 1.81 14.15
C TYR A 13 11.40 2.07 13.01
N TRP A 14 10.26 1.38 13.01
CA TRP A 14 9.23 1.57 12.00
C TRP A 14 8.65 2.98 11.99
N ALA A 15 8.36 3.55 13.17
CA ALA A 15 7.90 4.94 13.28
C ALA A 15 8.91 5.94 12.70
N ARG A 16 10.22 5.67 12.84
CA ARG A 16 11.27 6.51 12.23
C ARG A 16 11.31 6.37 10.71
N GLU A 17 11.23 5.15 10.19
CA GLU A 17 11.24 4.94 8.74
C GLU A 17 9.97 5.51 8.08
N GLU A 18 8.81 5.35 8.72
CA GLU A 18 7.55 5.97 8.30
C GLU A 18 7.67 7.50 8.28
N ALA A 19 8.19 8.13 9.34
CA ALA A 19 8.35 9.59 9.39
C ALA A 19 9.30 10.13 8.30
N LYS A 20 10.36 9.38 7.94
CA LYS A 20 11.24 9.76 6.83
C LYS A 20 10.51 9.66 5.49
N ALA A 21 9.76 8.58 5.28
CA ALA A 21 9.00 8.38 4.05
C ALA A 21 7.90 9.45 3.89
N ASP A 22 7.22 9.82 4.98
CA ASP A 22 6.21 10.88 5.01
C ASP A 22 6.80 12.24 4.63
N ALA A 23 7.96 12.61 5.19
CA ALA A 23 8.64 13.85 4.83
C ALA A 23 9.09 13.90 3.35
N ILE A 24 9.43 12.76 2.76
CA ILE A 24 9.74 12.66 1.32
C ILE A 24 8.43 12.74 0.51
N LEU A 25 7.38 12.08 0.97
CA LEU A 25 6.07 12.03 0.33
C LEU A 25 5.49 13.43 0.12
N ASP A 26 5.60 14.34 1.10
CA ASP A 26 5.15 15.73 0.95
C ASP A 26 5.83 16.41 -0.25
N ARG A 27 7.17 16.31 -0.35
CA ARG A 27 7.93 16.90 -1.47
C ARG A 27 7.59 16.27 -2.81
N VAL A 28 7.38 14.96 -2.81
CA VAL A 28 6.99 14.23 -4.01
C VAL A 28 5.61 14.73 -4.44
N LEU A 29 4.62 14.80 -3.56
CA LEU A 29 3.28 15.25 -3.89
C LEU A 29 3.19 16.72 -4.36
N GLU A 30 4.23 17.51 -4.22
CA GLU A 30 4.36 18.85 -4.84
C GLU A 30 4.84 18.81 -6.30
N SER A 31 5.32 17.67 -6.78
CA SER A 31 5.79 17.49 -8.16
C SER A 31 4.64 17.51 -9.16
N GLU A 32 4.94 17.98 -10.37
CA GLU A 32 3.98 18.06 -11.47
C GLU A 32 3.51 16.67 -11.92
N TRP A 33 4.43 15.70 -12.00
CA TRP A 33 4.14 14.34 -12.46
C TRP A 33 4.97 13.26 -11.75
N PHE A 34 4.49 12.01 -11.83
CA PHE A 34 5.05 10.79 -11.25
C PHE A 34 5.04 9.66 -12.27
N ASP A 35 6.20 9.07 -12.52
CA ASP A 35 6.31 7.83 -13.28
C ASP A 35 6.70 6.70 -12.33
N TYR A 36 5.70 5.99 -11.80
CA TYR A 36 5.85 4.91 -10.82
C TYR A 36 6.81 5.24 -9.66
N TRP A 37 6.74 6.46 -9.14
CA TRP A 37 7.49 6.80 -7.93
C TRP A 37 7.08 5.86 -6.80
N HIS A 38 8.03 5.37 -6.03
CA HIS A 38 7.73 4.48 -4.93
C HIS A 38 8.72 4.59 -3.79
N THR A 39 8.29 4.18 -2.61
CA THR A 39 9.12 4.13 -1.40
C THR A 39 8.89 2.85 -0.61
N HIS A 40 10.00 2.24 -0.18
CA HIS A 40 10.03 1.08 0.69
C HIS A 40 10.36 1.53 2.12
N LEU A 41 9.65 0.99 3.11
CA LEU A 41 9.98 1.23 4.52
C LEU A 41 11.02 0.24 5.05
N ASP A 42 11.14 -0.92 4.42
CA ASP A 42 11.98 -2.01 4.92
C ASP A 42 13.00 -2.52 3.90
N TRP A 43 13.79 -1.62 3.31
CA TRP A 43 14.86 -1.95 2.36
C TRP A 43 15.79 -3.12 2.74
N ARG A 44 15.85 -3.50 4.02
CA ARG A 44 16.71 -4.58 4.54
C ARG A 44 15.94 -5.83 4.96
N GLY A 45 14.65 -5.94 4.66
CA GLY A 45 13.83 -7.11 4.99
C GLY A 45 13.80 -7.44 6.48
N ARG A 46 13.92 -6.43 7.37
CA ARG A 46 13.91 -6.64 8.83
C ARG A 46 12.54 -7.11 9.32
N GLY A 47 11.47 -6.73 8.62
CA GLY A 47 10.11 -7.16 8.84
C GLY A 47 9.92 -8.67 8.68
N ASN A 48 10.75 -9.33 7.86
CA ASN A 48 10.69 -10.78 7.65
C ASN A 48 10.96 -11.62 8.90
N ARG A 49 11.55 -11.03 9.95
CA ARG A 49 11.94 -11.75 11.18
C ARG A 49 10.77 -12.26 11.99
N HIS A 50 9.69 -11.49 12.07
CA HIS A 50 8.51 -11.85 12.86
C HIS A 50 7.21 -11.43 12.16
N PRO A 51 6.14 -12.24 12.25
CA PRO A 51 4.82 -11.86 11.70
C PRO A 51 4.34 -10.49 12.19
N SER A 52 4.61 -10.15 13.45
CA SER A 52 4.25 -8.85 14.01
C SER A 52 5.01 -7.67 13.38
N ASP A 53 6.24 -7.89 12.91
CA ASP A 53 7.00 -6.84 12.23
C ASP A 53 6.52 -6.69 10.78
N ARG A 54 6.14 -7.79 10.11
CA ARG A 54 5.48 -7.76 8.79
C ARG A 54 4.20 -6.91 8.83
N ALA A 55 3.35 -7.16 9.83
CA ALA A 55 2.13 -6.39 10.05
C ALA A 55 2.43 -4.90 10.33
N ASP A 56 3.50 -4.58 11.07
CA ASP A 56 3.90 -3.18 11.31
C ASP A 56 4.34 -2.48 10.01
N VAL A 57 5.15 -3.14 9.17
CA VAL A 57 5.57 -2.59 7.88
C VAL A 57 4.36 -2.34 6.98
N ALA A 58 3.48 -3.34 6.86
CA ALA A 58 2.24 -3.21 6.09
C ALA A 58 1.37 -2.06 6.61
N GLY A 59 1.13 -2.00 7.93
CA GLY A 59 0.34 -0.94 8.54
C GLY A 59 0.92 0.45 8.32
N ALA A 60 2.25 0.60 8.36
CA ALA A 60 2.92 1.87 8.08
C ALA A 60 2.78 2.29 6.60
N LEU A 61 2.95 1.36 5.66
CA LEU A 61 2.70 1.63 4.24
C LEU A 61 1.25 2.03 3.97
N LEU A 62 0.29 1.37 4.62
CA LEU A 62 -1.14 1.69 4.46
C LEU A 62 -1.51 3.06 5.06
N ARG A 63 -0.85 3.49 6.14
CA ARG A 63 -1.02 4.87 6.65
C ARG A 63 -0.48 5.90 5.67
N LEU A 64 0.67 5.65 5.04
CA LEU A 64 1.20 6.52 3.98
C LEU A 64 0.28 6.54 2.75
N LEU A 65 -0.32 5.40 2.38
CA LEU A 65 -1.35 5.35 1.33
C LEU A 65 -2.55 6.23 1.66
N GLN A 66 -3.07 6.13 2.89
CA GLN A 66 -4.19 6.95 3.36
C GLN A 66 -3.84 8.43 3.31
N ARG A 67 -2.61 8.80 3.71
CA ARG A 67 -2.08 10.16 3.66
C ARG A 67 -1.93 10.69 2.24
N ALA A 68 -1.42 9.88 1.31
CA ALA A 68 -1.32 10.26 -0.10
C ALA A 68 -2.72 10.49 -0.69
N ALA A 69 -3.64 9.58 -0.42
CA ALA A 69 -5.02 9.66 -0.91
C ALA A 69 -5.82 10.80 -0.27
N SER A 70 -5.48 11.25 0.95
CA SER A 70 -6.17 12.36 1.62
C SER A 70 -5.83 13.74 1.06
N THR A 71 -4.79 13.85 0.22
CA THR A 71 -4.48 15.10 -0.49
C THR A 71 -5.56 15.52 -1.48
N GLY A 72 -6.41 14.58 -1.92
CA GLY A 72 -7.48 14.85 -2.87
C GLY A 72 -7.01 15.14 -4.29
N ARG A 73 -5.71 14.98 -4.59
CA ARG A 73 -5.17 15.09 -5.96
C ARG A 73 -5.83 14.03 -6.85
N LYS A 74 -6.63 14.48 -7.82
CA LYS A 74 -7.36 13.60 -8.76
C LYS A 74 -6.49 13.10 -9.91
N ASP A 75 -5.34 13.71 -10.10
CA ASP A 75 -4.34 13.39 -11.10
C ASP A 75 -3.27 12.40 -10.59
N VAL A 76 -3.45 11.87 -9.38
CA VAL A 76 -2.54 10.91 -8.75
C VAL A 76 -3.28 9.61 -8.45
N GLN A 77 -2.66 8.50 -8.84
CA GLN A 77 -3.08 7.16 -8.50
C GLN A 77 -2.06 6.62 -7.51
N CYS A 78 -2.55 6.08 -6.40
CA CYS A 78 -1.71 5.53 -5.34
C CYS A 78 -2.17 4.13 -4.96
N TRP A 79 -1.20 3.28 -4.65
CA TRP A 79 -1.44 1.92 -4.14
C TRP A 79 -0.23 1.45 -3.36
N VAL A 80 -0.43 0.43 -2.54
CA VAL A 80 0.62 -0.30 -1.85
C VAL A 80 0.71 -1.70 -2.44
N SER A 81 1.93 -2.18 -2.63
CA SER A 81 2.22 -3.59 -2.84
C SER A 81 2.80 -4.17 -1.55
N LEU A 82 2.28 -5.31 -1.10
CA LEU A 82 2.82 -6.07 0.03
C LEU A 82 3.27 -7.44 -0.49
N ALA A 83 4.58 -7.59 -0.61
CA ALA A 83 5.22 -8.82 -1.07
C ALA A 83 5.52 -9.76 0.11
N GLU A 84 5.84 -11.02 -0.22
CA GLU A 84 6.32 -11.97 0.78
C GLU A 84 7.62 -11.50 1.43
N ASP A 85 8.55 -10.90 0.70
CA ASP A 85 9.66 -10.19 1.32
C ASP A 85 9.23 -8.75 1.63
N THR A 86 9.24 -8.37 2.91
CA THR A 86 8.86 -7.01 3.34
C THR A 86 9.73 -5.91 2.73
N GLY A 87 10.95 -6.24 2.28
CA GLY A 87 11.81 -5.29 1.56
C GLY A 87 11.36 -5.00 0.15
N ASN A 88 10.53 -5.86 -0.45
CA ASN A 88 9.91 -5.62 -1.76
C ASN A 88 8.54 -4.94 -1.66
N SER A 89 8.05 -4.69 -0.44
CA SER A 89 6.80 -3.96 -0.21
C SER A 89 7.03 -2.45 -0.29
N ALA A 90 6.14 -1.75 -1.01
CA ALA A 90 6.26 -0.31 -1.22
C ALA A 90 4.91 0.38 -1.44
N LEU A 91 4.89 1.69 -1.14
CA LEU A 91 3.88 2.63 -1.61
C LEU A 91 4.29 3.12 -2.99
N PHE A 92 3.34 3.20 -3.91
CA PHE A 92 3.50 3.71 -5.26
C PHE A 92 2.62 4.95 -5.48
N LEU A 93 3.15 5.91 -6.24
CA LEU A 93 2.45 7.04 -6.82
C LEU A 93 2.68 7.07 -8.33
N HIS A 94 1.61 7.35 -9.06
CA HIS A 94 1.66 7.51 -10.50
C HIS A 94 0.75 8.67 -10.92
N SER A 95 1.11 9.35 -12.01
CA SER A 95 0.27 10.34 -12.70
C SER A 95 0.39 10.18 -14.21
N ARG A 96 -0.43 10.94 -14.96
CA ARG A 96 -0.07 11.28 -16.35
C ARG A 96 1.32 11.90 -16.34
N ASN A 97 2.16 11.46 -17.27
CA ASN A 97 3.55 11.88 -17.34
C ASN A 97 4.02 11.84 -18.81
N PRO A 98 5.11 12.54 -19.16
CA PRO A 98 5.61 12.60 -20.52
C PRO A 98 6.39 11.34 -20.95
N GLN A 99 6.65 10.39 -20.04
CA GLN A 99 7.47 9.21 -20.31
C GLN A 99 6.72 8.14 -21.12
N GLY A 100 5.42 8.33 -21.38
CA GLY A 100 4.60 7.42 -22.19
C GLY A 100 4.10 6.20 -21.43
N SER A 101 4.34 6.12 -20.12
CA SER A 101 3.77 5.11 -19.25
C SER A 101 2.23 5.16 -19.26
N ALA A 102 1.60 3.99 -19.28
CA ALA A 102 0.14 3.87 -19.33
C ALA A 102 -0.52 4.54 -18.10
N TRP A 103 -1.48 5.43 -18.35
CA TRP A 103 -2.23 6.13 -17.32
C TRP A 103 -3.75 5.93 -17.47
N PRO A 104 -4.47 5.56 -16.40
CA PRO A 104 -3.96 5.10 -15.11
C PRO A 104 -3.18 3.77 -15.22
N HIS A 105 -2.42 3.41 -14.19
CA HIS A 105 -1.81 2.08 -14.11
C HIS A 105 -2.93 1.03 -14.22
N PRO A 106 -2.83 0.09 -15.17
CA PRO A 106 -3.95 -0.79 -15.53
C PRO A 106 -4.19 -1.93 -14.54
N PHE A 107 -3.24 -2.22 -13.64
CA PHE A 107 -3.30 -3.34 -12.70
C PHE A 107 -3.55 -4.70 -13.37
N GLU A 108 -3.00 -4.93 -14.57
CA GLU A 108 -3.17 -6.17 -15.31
C GLU A 108 -2.78 -7.39 -14.45
N GLY A 109 -3.66 -8.39 -14.41
CA GLY A 109 -3.50 -9.60 -13.60
C GLY A 109 -3.85 -9.44 -12.12
N THR A 110 -4.23 -8.25 -11.65
CA THR A 110 -4.71 -8.06 -10.27
C THR A 110 -6.17 -8.47 -10.14
N ARG A 111 -6.44 -9.46 -9.28
CA ARG A 111 -7.79 -9.85 -8.87
C ARG A 111 -8.18 -9.05 -7.63
N TRP A 112 -9.00 -8.02 -7.83
CA TRP A 112 -9.53 -7.17 -6.75
C TRP A 112 -10.60 -7.88 -5.91
N ASP A 113 -10.90 -7.31 -4.74
CA ASP A 113 -11.90 -7.85 -3.79
C ASP A 113 -11.57 -9.28 -3.35
N ALA A 114 -10.28 -9.56 -3.26
CA ALA A 114 -9.76 -10.81 -2.74
C ALA A 114 -10.07 -10.96 -1.24
N GLU A 115 -10.39 -12.18 -0.83
CA GLU A 115 -10.48 -12.54 0.60
C GLU A 115 -9.18 -12.19 1.33
N VAL A 116 -9.25 -11.27 2.29
CA VAL A 116 -8.11 -10.69 2.98
C VAL A 116 -7.71 -11.58 4.17
N PRO A 117 -6.41 -11.90 4.35
CA PRO A 117 -5.98 -12.73 5.47
C PRO A 117 -6.11 -12.00 6.81
N GLU A 118 -6.23 -12.78 7.89
CA GLU A 118 -6.46 -12.29 9.26
C GLU A 118 -5.45 -11.22 9.71
N TRP A 119 -4.20 -11.31 9.27
CA TRP A 119 -3.16 -10.33 9.64
C TRP A 119 -3.31 -8.97 8.93
N LEU A 120 -3.89 -8.94 7.73
CA LEU A 120 -4.04 -7.74 6.91
C LEU A 120 -5.40 -7.06 7.14
N ALA A 121 -6.45 -7.85 7.36
CA ALA A 121 -7.80 -7.36 7.61
C ALA A 121 -7.89 -6.21 8.66
N PRO A 122 -7.25 -6.30 9.85
CA PRO A 122 -7.33 -5.22 10.85
C PRO A 122 -6.54 -3.96 10.47
N LEU A 123 -5.72 -3.99 9.41
CA LEU A 123 -4.91 -2.86 8.96
C LEU A 123 -5.61 -2.04 7.87
N LEU A 124 -6.63 -2.60 7.21
CA LEU A 124 -7.36 -1.90 6.15
C LEU A 124 -8.35 -0.91 6.77
N SER A 125 -8.21 0.37 6.40
CA SER A 125 -9.20 1.38 6.77
C SER A 125 -10.41 1.35 5.83
N GLU A 126 -11.50 1.99 6.24
CA GLU A 126 -12.70 2.15 5.41
C GLU A 126 -12.34 2.74 4.03
N GLY A 127 -12.96 2.18 2.99
CA GLY A 127 -12.72 2.59 1.60
C GLY A 127 -11.42 2.04 0.98
N MET A 128 -10.61 1.25 1.70
CA MET A 128 -9.52 0.50 1.07
C MET A 128 -10.06 -0.75 0.35
N GLN A 129 -9.45 -1.07 -0.80
CA GLN A 129 -9.69 -2.27 -1.57
C GLN A 129 -8.39 -3.06 -1.65
N ALA A 130 -8.45 -4.33 -1.28
CA ALA A 130 -7.35 -5.26 -1.44
C ALA A 130 -7.57 -6.15 -2.67
N GLY A 131 -6.48 -6.48 -3.35
CA GLY A 131 -6.43 -7.41 -4.45
C GLY A 131 -5.19 -8.27 -4.38
N ARG A 132 -5.15 -9.31 -5.20
CA ARG A 132 -4.00 -10.20 -5.36
C ARG A 132 -3.48 -10.13 -6.78
N TRP A 133 -2.17 -10.01 -6.91
CA TRP A 133 -1.46 -10.11 -8.18
C TRP A 133 -0.45 -11.24 -8.11
N GLY A 134 -0.29 -11.98 -9.21
CA GLY A 134 0.57 -13.17 -9.26
C GLY A 134 -0.06 -14.42 -8.62
N GLU A 135 0.70 -15.51 -8.61
CA GLU A 135 0.28 -16.82 -8.08
C GLU A 135 1.44 -17.49 -7.32
N GLY A 136 1.12 -18.37 -6.37
CA GLY A 136 2.10 -19.09 -5.54
C GLY A 136 3.01 -18.15 -4.73
N GLU A 137 4.32 -18.43 -4.73
CA GLU A 137 5.35 -17.66 -4.01
C GLU A 137 5.58 -16.25 -4.58
N ARG A 138 5.03 -15.94 -5.76
CA ARG A 138 5.09 -14.59 -6.37
C ARG A 138 3.84 -13.76 -6.11
N GLN A 139 2.95 -14.25 -5.24
CA GLN A 139 1.73 -13.53 -4.92
C GLN A 139 2.06 -12.25 -4.12
N VAL A 140 1.52 -11.13 -4.57
CA VAL A 140 1.63 -9.81 -3.95
C VAL A 140 0.23 -9.31 -3.62
N TRP A 141 0.05 -8.74 -2.43
CA TRP A 141 -1.17 -8.00 -2.10
C TRP A 141 -1.08 -6.60 -2.66
N MET A 142 -2.08 -6.22 -3.42
CA MET A 142 -2.25 -4.87 -3.94
C MET A 142 -3.32 -4.18 -3.09
N VAL A 143 -3.05 -3.00 -2.55
CA VAL A 143 -4.02 -2.23 -1.75
C VAL A 143 -4.13 -0.83 -2.29
N ARG A 144 -5.35 -0.36 -2.56
CA ARG A 144 -5.64 1.01 -3.01
C ARG A 144 -6.85 1.57 -2.28
N LYS A 145 -7.11 2.87 -2.41
CA LYS A 145 -8.42 3.44 -2.03
C LYS A 145 -9.42 3.18 -3.17
N ARG A 146 -10.65 2.77 -2.86
CA ARG A 146 -11.75 2.71 -3.83
C ARG A 146 -12.01 4.10 -4.39
N ALA A 147 -12.31 4.18 -5.68
CA ALA A 147 -12.89 5.40 -6.21
C ALA A 147 -14.26 5.60 -5.54
N SER A 148 -14.58 6.84 -5.17
CA SER A 148 -15.91 7.22 -4.71
C SER A 148 -16.89 7.04 -5.89
N GLY A 149 -17.45 5.83 -6.01
CA GLY A 149 -18.27 5.40 -7.14
C GLY A 149 -18.45 3.88 -7.23
N ASP A 150 -17.52 3.09 -6.67
CA ASP A 150 -17.57 1.61 -6.73
C ASP A 150 -18.45 0.96 -5.63
N ALA A 151 -19.15 1.77 -4.82
CA ALA A 151 -19.90 1.29 -3.66
C ALA A 151 -21.37 0.91 -3.96
N ASP A 152 -21.86 1.05 -5.21
CA ASP A 152 -23.28 0.92 -5.53
C ASP A 152 -23.57 -0.06 -6.68
N GLY A 153 -22.92 -1.22 -6.64
CA GLY A 153 -23.04 -2.29 -7.64
C GLY A 153 -23.94 -3.48 -7.25
N THR A 154 -24.59 -3.46 -6.09
CA THR A 154 -25.47 -4.57 -5.66
C THR A 154 -26.83 -4.05 -5.20
N GLN A 155 -27.65 -3.66 -6.17
CA GLN A 155 -29.08 -3.90 -6.09
C GLN A 155 -29.48 -4.72 -7.32
N GLU A 156 -29.37 -6.04 -7.18
CA GLU A 156 -30.09 -6.94 -8.07
C GLU A 156 -31.58 -6.70 -7.86
N ARG A 157 -32.18 -6.16 -8.92
CA ARG A 157 -33.60 -6.25 -9.20
C ARG A 157 -33.97 -7.73 -9.22
N GLN A 158 -34.87 -8.14 -8.34
CA GLN A 158 -35.71 -9.29 -8.60
C GLN A 158 -37.14 -8.81 -8.84
N ALA A 159 -37.74 -9.45 -9.84
CA ALA A 159 -38.97 -9.13 -10.54
C ALA A 159 -40.21 -8.98 -9.64
#